data_AF-A0A9E3C1V2-F1
#
_entry.id   AF-A0A9E3C1V2-F1
#
_cell.length_a   1.000
_cell.length_b   1.000
_cell.length_c   1.000
_cell.angle_alpha   90.00
_cell.angle_beta   90.00
_cell.angle_gamma   90.00
#
_symmetry.space_group_name_H-M   'P 1'
#
loop_
_entity.id
_entity.type
_entity.pdbx_description
1 polymer ?
#
loop_
_entity_poly.entity_id
_entity_poly.type
_entity_poly.pdbx_seq_one_letter_code
_entity_poly.pdbx_strand_id
1 'polypeptide(L)'
;MTIIAPILPGREEALKSLLREIGNDVENNPCIRFPEFPPVHFARWVVIPPPDPSGPAGPPFQLAFGTDHDGPDEQLLGQMAAKAMDALDAIYSHCDGWPGPGNADRAVTYLLNRRIPYGARHIACRRLTVQDLKDAVTARGRMETYIDTVVRPTRAGRGDGLSDSDARRQMGVLRDYAEPIPRIPPPPARWVVAVAAVGAAGVIGGLSLLFRRSPALGRLGVAALVGLPALFLAALRRHETADKEGWVEATPPTLEHLRELRDWEDHKVQNQMTHVVAVKPGLFRRLTLGGVLGAVNFLARSLWNRGELGGIPTIHFARWMLIDGGKRLLFFSNFDGSWENYLSDFIDRASAGLTGVWSNTVGFPPTQYLINDGSRRVEAFKNWTRKNQIETQVWYSAYPDVSVVNLLDALALSRPPAPGTERALLGKL
;
A
#
# COMPACT_ATOMS: atom_id res chain seq x y z
N MET A 1 -4.99 -9.02 -2.89
CA MET A 1 -6.33 -8.95 -3.52
C MET A 1 -7.22 -7.89 -2.88
N THR A 2 -8.12 -7.27 -3.65
CA THR A 2 -9.28 -6.53 -3.12
C THR A 2 -10.56 -7.03 -3.78
N ILE A 3 -11.60 -7.27 -3.01
CA ILE A 3 -12.94 -7.68 -3.46
C ILE A 3 -13.93 -6.61 -3.05
N ILE A 4 -14.86 -6.25 -3.93
CA ILE A 4 -15.96 -5.31 -3.61
C ILE A 4 -17.29 -5.96 -3.94
N ALA A 5 -18.17 -6.04 -2.93
CA ALA A 5 -19.51 -6.58 -3.06
C ALA A 5 -20.55 -5.51 -2.68
N PRO A 6 -21.58 -5.24 -3.50
CA PRO A 6 -22.70 -4.38 -3.10
C PRO A 6 -23.43 -4.96 -1.89
N ILE A 7 -23.73 -4.14 -0.90
CA ILE A 7 -24.52 -4.51 0.27
C ILE A 7 -26.00 -4.32 -0.06
N LEU A 8 -26.84 -5.27 0.38
CA LEU A 8 -28.29 -5.19 0.22
C LEU A 8 -28.86 -4.00 1.00
N PRO A 9 -29.85 -3.25 0.46
CA PRO A 9 -30.43 -2.11 1.18
C PRO A 9 -30.96 -2.48 2.57
N GLY A 10 -30.60 -1.69 3.59
CA GLY A 10 -31.03 -1.88 4.98
C GLY A 10 -30.24 -2.95 5.75
N ARG A 11 -29.16 -3.50 5.16
CA ARG A 11 -28.29 -4.50 5.81
C ARG A 11 -26.98 -3.91 6.30
N GLU A 12 -26.69 -2.65 6.01
CA GLU A 12 -25.42 -1.97 6.29
C GLU A 12 -25.08 -1.89 7.78
N GLU A 13 -26.01 -1.49 8.64
CA GLU A 13 -25.73 -1.34 10.08
C GLU A 13 -25.56 -2.71 10.76
N ALA A 14 -26.36 -3.70 10.37
CA ALA A 14 -26.20 -5.07 10.88
C ALA A 14 -24.83 -5.66 10.47
N LEU A 15 -24.41 -5.44 9.23
CA LEU A 15 -23.09 -5.88 8.75
C LEU A 15 -21.95 -5.13 9.47
N LYS A 16 -22.06 -3.80 9.65
CA LYS A 16 -21.08 -3.03 10.43
C LYS A 16 -20.94 -3.55 11.86
N SER A 17 -22.06 -3.86 12.53
CA SER A 17 -22.04 -4.41 13.89
C SER A 17 -21.30 -5.75 13.95
N LEU A 18 -21.63 -6.68 13.05
CA LEU A 18 -20.94 -7.96 12.93
C LEU A 18 -19.44 -7.79 12.69
N LEU A 19 -19.06 -6.89 11.78
CA LEU A 19 -17.65 -6.63 11.48
C LEU A 19 -16.92 -6.00 12.66
N ARG A 20 -17.54 -5.10 13.42
CA ARG A 20 -16.95 -4.52 14.64
C ARG A 20 -16.75 -5.59 15.72
N GLU A 21 -17.69 -6.52 15.88
CA GLU A 21 -17.54 -7.66 16.80
C GLU A 21 -16.33 -8.53 16.41
N ILE A 22 -16.16 -8.82 15.12
CA ILE A 22 -14.98 -9.53 14.61
C ILE A 22 -13.70 -8.70 14.85
N GLY A 23 -13.75 -7.38 14.59
CA GLY A 23 -12.61 -6.48 14.71
C GLY A 23 -12.10 -6.32 16.14
N ASN A 24 -13.01 -6.32 17.13
CA ASN A 24 -12.66 -6.16 18.56
C ASN A 24 -11.68 -7.22 19.05
N ASP A 25 -11.74 -8.44 18.51
CA ASP A 25 -10.77 -9.51 18.75
C ASP A 25 -10.45 -10.25 17.45
N VAL A 26 -9.72 -9.56 16.57
CA VAL A 26 -9.39 -10.06 15.23
C VAL A 26 -8.61 -11.38 15.24
N GLU A 27 -7.98 -11.74 16.35
CA GLU A 27 -7.20 -12.97 16.47
C GLU A 27 -8.02 -14.15 17.00
N ASN A 28 -8.92 -13.92 17.97
CA ASN A 28 -9.60 -15.00 18.71
C ASN A 28 -11.14 -14.98 18.63
N ASN A 29 -11.73 -14.06 17.87
CA ASN A 29 -13.18 -14.03 17.66
C ASN A 29 -13.73 -15.40 17.16
N PRO A 30 -14.99 -15.73 17.48
CA PRO A 30 -15.57 -17.03 17.14
C PRO A 30 -15.92 -17.20 15.66
N CYS A 31 -15.90 -16.13 14.86
CA CYS A 31 -16.28 -16.18 13.45
C CYS A 31 -15.10 -16.60 12.57
N ILE A 32 -14.03 -15.82 12.57
CA ILE A 32 -12.86 -16.05 11.70
C ILE A 32 -11.56 -15.72 12.43
N ARG A 33 -10.69 -16.73 12.52
CA ARG A 33 -9.37 -16.60 13.17
C ARG A 33 -8.30 -16.40 12.11
N PHE A 34 -7.88 -15.15 11.92
CA PHE A 34 -6.86 -14.81 10.94
C PHE A 34 -5.52 -15.55 11.11
N PRO A 35 -5.05 -15.88 12.32
CA PRO A 35 -3.84 -16.70 12.51
C PRO A 35 -3.90 -18.08 11.83
N GLU A 36 -5.09 -18.61 11.53
CA GLU A 36 -5.26 -19.88 10.82
C GLU A 36 -5.06 -19.79 9.29
N PHE A 37 -4.75 -18.58 8.79
CA PHE A 37 -4.40 -18.29 7.40
C PHE A 37 -2.95 -17.77 7.30
N PRO A 38 -1.93 -18.64 7.43
CA PRO A 38 -0.52 -18.24 7.44
C PRO A 38 -0.05 -17.36 6.27
N PRO A 39 -0.59 -17.50 5.02
CA PRO A 39 -0.20 -16.64 3.91
C PRO A 39 -0.57 -15.16 4.07
N VAL A 40 -1.45 -14.80 4.99
CA VAL A 40 -1.99 -13.43 5.10
C VAL A 40 -1.05 -12.53 5.90
N HIS A 41 -0.49 -11.50 5.26
CA HIS A 41 0.24 -10.42 5.93
C HIS A 41 -0.73 -9.46 6.61
N PHE A 42 -1.67 -8.95 5.82
CA PHE A 42 -2.69 -7.99 6.24
C PHE A 42 -4.04 -8.38 5.69
N ALA A 43 -5.08 -8.18 6.48
CA ALA A 43 -6.47 -8.28 6.02
C ALA A 43 -7.31 -7.14 6.55
N ARG A 44 -8.36 -6.77 5.82
CA ARG A 44 -9.36 -5.84 6.30
C ARG A 44 -10.73 -6.07 5.68
N TRP A 45 -11.77 -5.79 6.45
CA TRP A 45 -13.11 -5.54 5.93
C TRP A 45 -13.50 -4.10 6.21
N VAL A 46 -14.09 -3.47 5.19
CA VAL A 46 -14.53 -2.08 5.26
C VAL A 46 -15.90 -1.94 4.62
N VAL A 47 -16.83 -1.30 5.32
CA VAL A 47 -18.11 -0.85 4.75
C VAL A 47 -17.92 0.54 4.12
N ILE A 48 -17.93 0.58 2.79
CA ILE A 48 -17.78 1.80 1.99
C ILE A 48 -19.16 2.45 1.82
N PRO A 49 -19.36 3.69 2.28
CA PRO A 49 -20.61 4.40 2.08
C PRO A 49 -20.81 4.81 0.60
N PRO A 50 -22.06 4.99 0.16
CA PRO A 50 -22.34 5.64 -1.12
C PRO A 50 -21.78 7.08 -1.12
N PRO A 51 -21.42 7.64 -2.29
CA PRO A 51 -20.92 9.02 -2.37
C PRO A 51 -21.94 10.07 -1.92
N ASP A 52 -23.23 9.77 -2.08
CA ASP A 52 -24.35 10.55 -1.54
C ASP A 52 -25.38 9.55 -0.99
N PRO A 53 -25.51 9.40 0.34
CA PRO A 53 -26.48 8.49 0.95
C PRO A 53 -27.95 8.89 0.75
N SER A 54 -28.24 10.16 0.46
CA SER A 54 -29.61 10.67 0.26
C SER A 54 -29.95 10.94 -1.22
N GLY A 55 -28.97 10.85 -2.12
CA GLY A 55 -29.12 11.10 -3.54
C GLY A 55 -29.63 9.88 -4.34
N PRO A 56 -30.50 10.06 -5.35
CA PRO A 56 -30.92 8.97 -6.20
C PRO A 56 -29.83 8.66 -7.25
N ALA A 57 -29.52 7.37 -7.45
CA ALA A 57 -28.65 6.79 -8.51
C ALA A 57 -27.13 6.65 -8.27
N GLY A 58 -26.67 6.63 -7.01
CA GLY A 58 -25.30 6.21 -6.65
C GLY A 58 -25.15 4.68 -6.50
N PRO A 59 -23.92 4.15 -6.50
CA PRO A 59 -23.67 2.78 -6.03
C PRO A 59 -24.16 2.65 -4.58
N PRO A 60 -24.75 1.51 -4.15
CA PRO A 60 -25.18 1.32 -2.77
C PRO A 60 -23.98 1.29 -1.81
N PHE A 61 -24.22 1.08 -0.52
CA PHE A 61 -23.16 0.65 0.38
C PHE A 61 -22.43 -0.57 -0.21
N GLN A 62 -21.11 -0.63 -0.03
CA GLN A 62 -20.29 -1.73 -0.55
C GLN A 62 -19.43 -2.31 0.56
N LEU A 63 -19.32 -3.63 0.59
CA LEU A 63 -18.36 -4.33 1.43
C LEU A 63 -17.07 -4.50 0.64
N ALA A 64 -15.98 -3.92 1.12
CA ALA A 64 -14.65 -4.17 0.61
C ALA A 64 -13.90 -5.14 1.51
N PHE A 65 -13.39 -6.23 0.93
CA PHE A 65 -12.40 -7.10 1.56
C PHE A 65 -11.04 -6.86 0.92
N GLY A 66 -10.07 -6.41 1.71
CA GLY A 66 -8.70 -6.18 1.27
C GLY A 66 -7.74 -7.13 1.95
N THR A 67 -6.91 -7.84 1.19
CA THR A 67 -5.83 -8.65 1.75
C THR A 67 -4.52 -8.46 1.00
N ASP A 68 -3.42 -8.45 1.74
CA ASP A 68 -2.06 -8.66 1.27
C ASP A 68 -1.62 -10.04 1.76
N HIS A 69 -1.39 -10.97 0.82
CA HIS A 69 -1.08 -12.36 1.12
C HIS A 69 -0.09 -12.96 0.12
N ASP A 70 0.47 -14.09 0.52
CA ASP A 70 1.35 -14.93 -0.28
C ASP A 70 0.58 -15.86 -1.21
N GLY A 71 1.14 -16.06 -2.40
CA GLY A 71 0.59 -16.99 -3.37
C GLY A 71 -0.63 -16.48 -4.14
N PRO A 72 -1.33 -17.37 -4.87
CA PRO A 72 -2.49 -17.03 -5.68
C PRO A 72 -3.75 -16.76 -4.84
N ASP A 73 -4.57 -15.82 -5.31
CA ASP A 73 -5.85 -15.44 -4.68
C ASP A 73 -6.78 -16.66 -4.50
N GLU A 74 -6.83 -17.55 -5.49
CA GLU A 74 -7.67 -18.74 -5.53
C GLU A 74 -7.34 -19.70 -4.37
N GLN A 75 -6.06 -19.81 -4.01
CA GLN A 75 -5.61 -20.68 -2.93
C GLN A 75 -6.05 -20.14 -1.57
N LEU A 76 -5.87 -18.83 -1.32
CA LEU A 76 -6.32 -18.21 -0.08
C LEU A 76 -7.85 -18.31 0.05
N LEU A 77 -8.58 -17.97 -1.00
CA LEU A 77 -10.05 -18.03 -0.97
C LEU A 77 -10.56 -19.46 -0.76
N GLY A 78 -9.91 -20.46 -1.37
CA GLY A 78 -10.21 -21.87 -1.11
C GLY A 78 -9.97 -22.26 0.36
N GLN A 79 -8.88 -21.79 0.98
CA GLN A 79 -8.64 -22.00 2.41
C GLN A 79 -9.68 -21.31 3.29
N MET A 80 -10.05 -20.06 2.98
CA MET A 80 -11.10 -19.34 3.70
C MET A 80 -12.45 -20.04 3.59
N ALA A 81 -12.83 -20.49 2.39
CA ALA A 81 -14.06 -21.24 2.18
C ALA A 81 -14.04 -22.62 2.86
N ALA A 82 -12.88 -23.26 3.01
CA ALA A 82 -12.76 -24.54 3.71
C ALA A 82 -12.82 -24.42 5.24
N LYS A 83 -12.23 -23.35 5.80
CA LYS A 83 -12.06 -23.19 7.26
C LYS A 83 -13.07 -22.24 7.92
N ALA A 84 -13.59 -21.28 7.18
CA ALA A 84 -14.39 -20.17 7.70
C ALA A 84 -15.64 -19.91 6.85
N MET A 85 -16.24 -20.97 6.28
CA MET A 85 -17.44 -20.84 5.44
C MET A 85 -18.58 -20.18 6.20
N ASP A 86 -18.81 -20.54 7.47
CA ASP A 86 -19.88 -19.97 8.28
C ASP A 86 -19.70 -18.47 8.49
N ALA A 87 -18.45 -18.01 8.69
CA ALA A 87 -18.16 -16.57 8.78
C ALA A 87 -18.32 -15.87 7.44
N LEU A 88 -17.88 -16.48 6.32
CA LEU A 88 -18.13 -15.93 4.99
C LEU A 88 -19.62 -15.84 4.70
N ASP A 89 -20.42 -16.84 5.08
CA ASP A 89 -21.87 -16.82 4.92
C ASP A 89 -22.52 -15.74 5.79
N ALA A 90 -22.12 -15.64 7.06
CA ALA A 90 -22.58 -14.60 7.96
C ALA A 90 -22.29 -13.19 7.43
N ILE A 91 -21.10 -12.95 6.87
CA ILE A 91 -20.69 -11.65 6.33
C ILE A 91 -21.37 -11.37 4.97
N TYR A 92 -21.24 -12.28 4.02
CA TYR A 92 -21.64 -12.04 2.63
C TYR A 92 -23.13 -12.32 2.35
N SER A 93 -23.88 -12.93 3.27
CA SER A 93 -25.36 -12.98 3.17
C SER A 93 -26.01 -11.58 3.20
N HIS A 94 -25.29 -10.56 3.70
CA HIS A 94 -25.69 -9.16 3.59
C HIS A 94 -25.39 -8.54 2.21
N CYS A 95 -24.69 -9.25 1.33
CA CYS A 95 -24.25 -8.76 0.02
C CYS A 95 -25.06 -9.35 -1.13
N ASP A 96 -25.21 -8.55 -2.18
CA ASP A 96 -25.94 -8.93 -3.38
C ASP A 96 -25.27 -10.10 -4.12
N GLY A 97 -26.09 -11.09 -4.50
CA GLY A 97 -25.72 -12.26 -5.29
C GLY A 97 -24.92 -13.34 -4.55
N TRP A 98 -24.81 -13.29 -3.22
CA TRP A 98 -24.12 -14.33 -2.45
C TRP A 98 -24.82 -15.69 -2.65
N PRO A 99 -24.08 -16.79 -2.93
CA PRO A 99 -24.68 -18.08 -3.25
C PRO A 99 -25.35 -18.80 -2.06
N GLY A 100 -25.17 -18.30 -0.84
CA GLY A 100 -25.64 -18.92 0.40
C GLY A 100 -24.71 -20.02 0.92
N PRO A 101 -25.09 -20.70 2.01
CA PRO A 101 -24.26 -21.70 2.66
C PRO A 101 -24.13 -22.98 1.81
N GLY A 102 -23.05 -23.75 2.04
CA GLY A 102 -22.96 -25.15 1.59
C GLY A 102 -22.30 -25.40 0.23
N ASN A 103 -21.64 -24.41 -0.39
CA ASN A 103 -20.79 -24.66 -1.56
C ASN A 103 -19.58 -23.72 -1.62
N ALA A 104 -18.43 -24.24 -1.18
CA ALA A 104 -17.16 -23.52 -1.17
C ALA A 104 -16.75 -23.03 -2.57
N ASP A 105 -16.93 -23.84 -3.61
CA ASP A 105 -16.56 -23.46 -4.99
C ASP A 105 -17.38 -22.27 -5.50
N ARG A 106 -18.68 -22.24 -5.20
CA ARG A 106 -19.56 -21.11 -5.54
C ARG A 106 -19.18 -19.85 -4.77
N ALA A 107 -18.83 -19.98 -3.49
CA ALA A 107 -18.36 -18.86 -2.67
C ALA A 107 -17.04 -18.29 -3.21
N VAL A 108 -16.07 -19.16 -3.52
CA VAL A 108 -14.79 -18.75 -4.14
C VAL A 108 -15.04 -18.07 -5.49
N THR A 109 -15.89 -18.65 -6.34
CA THR A 109 -16.27 -18.06 -7.64
C THR A 109 -16.92 -16.68 -7.47
N TYR A 110 -17.85 -16.54 -6.51
CA TYR A 110 -18.49 -15.27 -6.19
C TYR A 110 -17.47 -14.18 -5.83
N LEU A 111 -16.50 -14.51 -4.99
CA LEU A 111 -15.46 -13.60 -4.52
C LEU A 111 -14.46 -13.25 -5.62
N LEU A 112 -14.00 -14.24 -6.40
CA LEU A 112 -13.07 -14.04 -7.52
C LEU A 112 -13.65 -13.13 -8.62
N ASN A 113 -14.96 -13.26 -8.90
CA ASN A 113 -15.67 -12.43 -9.88
C ASN A 113 -15.85 -10.97 -9.44
N ARG A 114 -15.66 -10.68 -8.16
CA ARG A 114 -15.77 -9.34 -7.56
C ARG A 114 -14.41 -8.70 -7.24
N ARG A 115 -13.33 -9.30 -7.72
CA ARG A 115 -11.98 -8.74 -7.58
C ARG A 115 -11.86 -7.43 -8.35
N ILE A 116 -11.29 -6.43 -7.69
CA ILE A 116 -11.01 -5.13 -8.30
C ILE A 116 -9.51 -5.00 -8.58
N PRO A 117 -9.10 -4.65 -9.81
CA PRO A 117 -7.70 -4.39 -10.10
C PRO A 117 -7.24 -3.11 -9.39
N TYR A 118 -5.98 -3.11 -8.97
CA TYR A 118 -5.33 -1.89 -8.49
C TYR A 118 -4.74 -1.09 -9.65
N GLY A 119 -4.85 0.23 -9.59
CA GLY A 119 -4.14 1.14 -10.49
C GLY A 119 -2.66 1.27 -10.11
N ALA A 120 -2.36 1.25 -8.81
CA ALA A 120 -1.01 1.22 -8.27
C ALA A 120 -0.91 0.41 -6.99
N ARG A 121 0.26 -0.20 -6.75
CA ARG A 121 0.55 -0.95 -5.52
C ARG A 121 2.00 -0.83 -5.10
N HIS A 122 2.21 -0.57 -3.82
CA HIS A 122 3.49 -0.63 -3.14
C HIS A 122 3.55 -1.83 -2.19
N ILE A 123 4.72 -2.44 -2.08
CA ILE A 123 5.03 -3.56 -1.19
C ILE A 123 6.47 -3.33 -0.71
N ALA A 124 6.67 -3.10 0.59
CA ALA A 124 7.98 -2.85 1.18
C ALA A 124 8.92 -4.05 1.00
N CYS A 125 8.50 -5.20 1.53
CA CYS A 125 9.25 -6.45 1.53
C CYS A 125 8.81 -7.36 0.37
N ARG A 126 9.05 -6.90 -0.86
CA ARG A 126 8.51 -7.58 -2.05
C ARG A 126 9.14 -8.97 -2.24
N ARG A 127 8.32 -9.99 -2.54
CA ARG A 127 8.73 -11.40 -2.77
C ARG A 127 9.21 -12.14 -1.51
N LEU A 128 8.91 -11.62 -0.33
CA LEU A 128 9.10 -12.33 0.93
C LEU A 128 7.74 -12.74 1.46
N THR A 129 7.68 -13.96 1.98
CA THR A 129 6.48 -14.51 2.59
C THR A 129 6.33 -14.04 4.03
N VAL A 130 5.14 -14.21 4.62
CA VAL A 130 4.92 -14.02 6.06
C VAL A 130 5.93 -14.84 6.86
N GLN A 131 6.21 -16.07 6.44
CA GLN A 131 7.14 -16.95 7.13
C GLN A 131 8.57 -16.43 7.04
N ASP A 132 9.05 -16.03 5.85
CA ASP A 132 10.38 -15.44 5.67
C ASP A 132 10.60 -14.23 6.60
N LEU A 133 9.58 -13.38 6.75
CA LEU A 133 9.65 -12.20 7.61
C LEU A 133 9.67 -12.56 9.10
N LYS A 134 8.83 -13.52 9.52
CA LYS A 134 8.83 -14.01 10.91
C LYS A 134 10.14 -14.69 11.29
N ASP A 135 10.71 -15.46 10.36
CA ASP A 135 11.99 -16.14 10.54
C ASP A 135 13.12 -15.11 10.65
N ALA A 136 13.14 -14.08 9.78
CA ALA A 136 14.11 -12.99 9.85
C ALA A 136 14.07 -12.28 11.22
N VAL A 137 12.87 -11.94 11.70
CA VAL A 137 12.68 -11.26 12.99
C VAL A 137 13.11 -12.16 14.15
N THR A 138 12.76 -13.45 14.11
CA THR A 138 13.16 -14.42 15.13
C THR A 138 14.68 -14.60 15.16
N ALA A 139 15.32 -14.72 13.99
CA ALA A 139 16.77 -14.78 13.84
C ALA A 139 17.44 -13.54 14.46
N ARG A 140 16.94 -12.35 14.12
CA ARG A 140 17.42 -11.09 14.71
C ARG A 140 17.31 -11.10 16.24
N GLY A 141 16.17 -11.52 16.81
CA GLY A 141 16.00 -11.57 18.27
C GLY A 141 16.97 -12.53 18.96
N ARG A 142 17.27 -13.69 18.34
CA ARG A 142 18.30 -14.62 18.83
C ARG A 142 19.69 -14.00 18.79
N MET A 143 20.02 -13.28 17.72
CA MET A 143 21.30 -12.57 17.59
C MET A 143 21.44 -11.47 18.65
N GLU A 144 20.42 -10.64 18.85
CA GLU A 144 20.40 -9.59 19.88
C GLU A 144 20.60 -10.18 21.28
N THR A 145 19.85 -11.25 21.60
CA THR A 145 20.00 -11.97 22.87
C THR A 145 21.43 -12.49 23.06
N TYR A 146 22.03 -13.08 22.03
CA TYR A 146 23.41 -13.56 22.08
C TYR A 146 24.43 -12.42 22.26
N ILE A 147 24.23 -11.28 21.58
CA ILE A 147 25.09 -10.11 21.71
C ILE A 147 25.06 -9.59 23.15
N ASP A 148 23.86 -9.45 23.71
CA ASP A 148 23.67 -8.92 25.06
C ASP A 148 24.15 -9.87 26.16
N THR A 149 23.99 -11.18 25.98
CA THR A 149 24.34 -12.16 27.02
C THR A 149 25.77 -12.70 26.92
N VAL A 150 26.37 -12.71 25.71
CA VAL A 150 27.68 -13.31 25.48
C VAL A 150 28.68 -12.27 25.00
N VAL A 151 28.39 -11.53 23.92
CA VAL A 151 29.39 -10.66 23.28
C VAL A 151 29.76 -9.47 24.18
N ARG A 152 28.77 -8.71 24.65
CA ARG A 152 28.97 -7.51 25.48
C ARG A 152 29.66 -7.83 26.81
N PRO A 153 29.23 -8.85 27.60
CA PRO A 153 29.89 -9.20 28.85
C PRO A 153 31.31 -9.72 28.65
N THR A 154 31.56 -10.53 27.60
CA THR A 154 32.91 -11.03 27.28
C THR A 154 33.87 -9.89 26.98
N ARG A 155 33.40 -8.84 26.29
CA ARG A 155 34.20 -7.65 25.98
C ARG A 155 34.46 -6.79 27.21
N ALA A 156 33.45 -6.57 28.05
CA ALA A 156 33.60 -5.82 29.29
C ALA A 156 34.61 -6.48 30.25
N GLY A 157 34.65 -7.81 30.30
CA GLY A 157 35.58 -8.55 31.17
C GLY A 157 37.02 -8.66 30.66
N ARG A 158 37.30 -8.36 29.37
CA ARG A 158 38.63 -8.58 28.76
C ARG A 158 39.38 -7.28 28.38
N GLY A 159 38.76 -6.12 28.50
CA GLY A 159 39.30 -4.88 27.90
C GLY A 159 39.32 -4.97 26.36
N ASP A 160 39.78 -3.91 25.67
CA ASP A 160 39.66 -3.71 24.21
C ASP A 160 40.24 -4.80 23.26
N GLY A 161 40.75 -5.92 23.78
CA GLY A 161 41.35 -7.01 23.01
C GLY A 161 40.47 -8.24 22.84
N LEU A 162 39.45 -8.21 21.96
CA LEU A 162 38.90 -9.44 21.39
C LEU A 162 39.92 -10.04 20.40
N SER A 163 40.34 -11.28 20.64
CA SER A 163 41.24 -12.00 19.70
C SER A 163 40.52 -12.28 18.38
N ASP A 164 41.25 -12.32 17.26
CA ASP A 164 40.67 -12.59 15.94
C ASP A 164 39.99 -13.96 15.88
N SER A 165 40.46 -14.96 16.65
CA SER A 165 39.83 -16.27 16.77
C SER A 165 38.50 -16.21 17.52
N ASP A 166 38.42 -15.42 18.61
CA ASP A 166 37.17 -15.24 19.36
C ASP A 166 36.14 -14.47 18.52
N ALA A 167 36.59 -13.44 17.80
CA ALA A 167 35.73 -12.69 16.88
C ALA A 167 35.16 -13.59 15.77
N ARG A 168 35.98 -14.45 15.17
CA ARG A 168 35.52 -15.42 14.17
C ARG A 168 34.54 -16.43 14.75
N ARG A 169 34.80 -16.94 15.97
CA ARG A 169 33.89 -17.87 16.64
C ARG A 169 32.54 -17.23 16.94
N GLN A 170 32.53 -16.02 17.51
CA GLN A 170 31.30 -15.29 17.81
C GLN A 170 30.51 -14.96 16.54
N MET A 171 31.20 -14.55 15.46
CA MET A 171 30.56 -14.34 14.16
C MET A 171 30.07 -15.63 13.50
N GLY A 172 30.71 -16.77 13.77
CA GLY A 172 30.23 -18.09 13.36
C GLY A 172 28.86 -18.38 13.98
N VAL A 173 28.73 -18.21 15.30
CA VAL A 173 27.44 -18.40 16.01
C VAL A 173 26.37 -17.44 15.50
N LEU A 174 26.72 -16.16 15.28
CA LEU A 174 25.78 -15.20 14.69
C LEU A 174 25.37 -15.60 13.26
N ARG A 175 26.27 -16.20 12.48
CA ARG A 175 25.95 -16.73 11.15
C ARG A 175 25.03 -17.95 11.22
N ASP A 176 25.18 -18.79 12.23
CA ASP A 176 24.31 -19.96 12.43
C ASP A 176 22.87 -19.54 12.78
N TYR A 177 22.68 -18.35 13.37
CA TYR A 177 21.36 -17.76 13.57
C TYR A 177 20.79 -17.10 12.30
N ALA A 178 21.59 -16.84 11.27
CA ALA A 178 21.12 -16.21 10.04
C ALA A 178 20.41 -17.25 9.16
N GLU A 179 19.11 -17.05 8.94
CA GLU A 179 18.34 -17.90 8.03
C GLU A 179 18.68 -17.58 6.56
N PRO A 180 18.75 -18.58 5.66
CA PRO A 180 18.99 -18.37 4.24
C PRO A 180 17.75 -17.76 3.57
N ILE A 181 17.59 -16.45 3.68
CA ILE A 181 16.47 -15.72 3.09
C ILE A 181 16.71 -15.53 1.57
N PRO A 182 15.69 -15.70 0.72
CA PRO A 182 15.81 -15.50 -0.73
C PRO A 182 16.47 -14.17 -1.07
N ARG A 183 17.57 -14.23 -1.83
CA ARG A 183 18.23 -13.03 -2.35
C ARG A 183 17.31 -12.34 -3.35
N ILE A 184 16.86 -11.13 -3.04
CA ILE A 184 16.15 -10.28 -4.00
C ILE A 184 17.17 -9.34 -4.64
N PRO A 185 17.67 -9.63 -5.85
CA PRO A 185 18.52 -8.68 -6.56
C PRO A 185 17.71 -7.41 -6.86
N PRO A 186 18.28 -6.22 -6.67
CA PRO A 186 17.63 -5.02 -7.17
C PRO A 186 17.47 -5.12 -8.69
N PRO A 187 16.40 -4.59 -9.30
CA PRO A 187 16.48 -4.26 -10.70
C PRO A 187 17.66 -3.30 -10.85
N PRO A 188 18.59 -3.55 -11.78
CA PRO A 188 19.73 -2.67 -11.92
C PRO A 188 19.21 -1.28 -12.26
N ALA A 189 19.73 -0.21 -11.66
CA ALA A 189 19.37 1.16 -12.04
C ALA A 189 19.50 1.41 -13.56
N ARG A 190 20.43 0.66 -14.18
CA ARG A 190 20.61 0.57 -15.64
C ARG A 190 19.37 0.09 -16.40
N TRP A 191 18.48 -0.68 -15.78
CA TRP A 191 17.25 -1.18 -16.40
C TRP A 191 16.23 -0.06 -16.62
N VAL A 192 16.07 0.85 -15.66
CA VAL A 192 15.19 2.03 -15.83
C VAL A 192 15.74 2.96 -16.90
N VAL A 193 17.06 3.19 -16.89
CA VAL A 193 17.73 3.95 -17.96
C VAL A 193 17.59 3.25 -19.30
N ALA A 194 17.69 1.92 -19.36
CA ALA A 194 17.50 1.14 -20.57
C ALA A 194 16.05 1.22 -21.09
N VAL A 195 15.04 1.12 -20.23
CA VAL A 195 13.64 1.30 -20.62
C VAL A 195 13.41 2.71 -21.17
N ALA A 196 13.93 3.74 -20.50
CA ALA A 196 13.82 5.11 -20.97
C ALA A 196 14.52 5.31 -22.32
N ALA A 197 15.74 4.78 -22.47
CA ALA A 197 16.51 4.86 -23.71
C ALA A 197 15.83 4.10 -24.87
N VAL A 198 15.28 2.91 -24.62
CA VAL A 198 14.51 2.14 -25.61
C VAL A 198 13.23 2.89 -25.99
N GLY A 199 12.54 3.50 -25.02
CA GLY A 199 11.37 4.35 -25.29
C GLY A 199 11.72 5.54 -26.17
N ALA A 200 12.79 6.27 -25.84
CA ALA A 200 13.28 7.39 -26.63
C ALA A 200 13.71 6.97 -28.04
N ALA A 201 14.46 5.87 -28.16
CA ALA A 201 14.86 5.30 -29.44
C ALA A 201 13.65 4.85 -30.28
N GLY A 202 12.61 4.30 -29.65
CA GLY A 202 11.35 3.94 -30.29
C GLY A 202 10.60 5.15 -30.86
N VAL A 203 10.54 6.26 -30.11
CA VAL A 203 9.97 7.53 -30.58
C VAL A 203 10.77 8.09 -31.76
N ILE A 204 12.10 8.13 -31.64
CA ILE A 204 12.98 8.61 -32.71
C ILE A 204 12.82 7.73 -33.95
N GLY A 205 12.91 6.41 -33.82
CA GLY A 205 12.75 5.46 -34.92
C GLY A 205 11.37 5.54 -35.58
N GLY A 206 10.31 5.70 -34.79
CA GLY A 206 8.95 5.92 -35.29
C GLY A 206 8.83 7.21 -36.09
N LEU A 207 9.38 8.32 -35.59
CA LEU A 207 9.43 9.58 -36.33
C LEU A 207 10.26 9.46 -37.62
N SER A 208 11.44 8.83 -37.57
CA SER A 208 12.27 8.58 -38.74
C SER A 208 11.53 7.74 -39.79
N LEU A 209 10.75 6.74 -39.37
CA LEU A 209 9.91 5.95 -40.26
C LEU A 209 8.81 6.80 -40.92
N LEU A 210 8.17 7.69 -40.16
CA LEU A 210 7.16 8.62 -40.68
C LEU A 210 7.78 9.58 -41.70
N PHE A 211 8.94 10.18 -41.40
CA PHE A 211 9.67 11.05 -42.33
C PHE A 211 10.08 10.32 -43.61
N ARG A 212 10.53 9.06 -43.49
CA ARG A 212 10.86 8.21 -44.65
C ARG A 212 9.64 7.88 -45.50
N ARG A 213 8.46 7.75 -44.89
CA ARG A 213 7.21 7.46 -45.60
C ARG A 213 6.60 8.70 -46.24
N SER A 214 6.58 9.83 -45.54
CA SER A 214 6.35 11.15 -46.13
C SER A 214 6.85 12.30 -45.21
N PRO A 215 7.46 13.36 -45.76
CA PRO A 215 7.87 14.53 -44.98
C PRO A 215 6.70 15.25 -44.29
N ALA A 216 5.48 15.14 -44.83
CA ALA A 216 4.27 15.68 -44.20
C ALA A 216 3.88 14.92 -42.94
N LEU A 217 3.90 13.58 -42.97
CA LEU A 217 3.60 12.74 -41.80
C LEU A 217 4.66 12.89 -40.71
N GLY A 218 5.94 12.99 -41.08
CA GLY A 218 7.01 13.26 -40.12
C GLY A 218 6.82 14.59 -39.37
N ARG A 219 6.52 15.68 -40.10
CA ARG A 219 6.21 16.99 -39.50
C ARG A 219 4.97 16.94 -38.60
N LEU A 220 3.92 16.23 -39.02
CA LEU A 220 2.73 16.02 -38.20
C LEU A 220 3.05 15.24 -36.91
N GLY A 221 3.91 14.22 -36.99
CA GLY A 221 4.38 13.46 -35.83
C GLY A 221 5.15 14.31 -34.82
N VAL A 222 6.07 15.17 -35.29
CA VAL A 222 6.79 16.12 -34.42
C VAL A 222 5.84 17.15 -33.83
N ALA A 223 4.93 17.70 -34.63
CA ALA A 223 3.91 18.64 -34.16
C ALA A 223 3.01 18.00 -33.09
N ALA A 224 2.64 16.72 -33.23
CA ALA A 224 1.89 15.99 -32.21
C ALA A 224 2.73 15.74 -30.93
N LEU A 225 4.01 15.41 -31.06
CA LEU A 225 4.91 15.16 -29.92
C LEU A 225 5.07 16.39 -29.02
N VAL A 226 5.07 17.60 -29.58
CA VAL A 226 5.15 18.86 -28.84
C VAL A 226 3.76 19.41 -28.49
N GLY A 227 2.83 19.35 -29.45
CA GLY A 227 1.50 19.91 -29.34
C GLY A 227 0.62 19.19 -28.33
N LEU A 228 0.66 17.85 -28.25
CA LEU A 228 -0.17 17.10 -27.30
C LEU A 228 0.20 17.40 -25.83
N PRO A 229 1.49 17.40 -25.42
CA PRO A 229 1.87 17.87 -24.09
C PRO A 229 1.48 19.32 -23.82
N ALA A 230 1.65 20.22 -24.79
CA ALA A 230 1.25 21.62 -24.63
C ALA A 230 -0.27 21.77 -24.43
N LEU A 231 -1.08 21.05 -25.20
CA LEU A 231 -2.54 20.99 -25.05
C LEU A 231 -2.94 20.38 -23.72
N PHE A 232 -2.26 19.31 -23.29
CA PHE A 232 -2.47 18.70 -21.98
C PHE A 232 -2.19 19.70 -20.86
N LEU A 233 -1.06 20.41 -20.92
CA LEU A 233 -0.70 21.43 -19.93
C LEU A 233 -1.70 22.59 -19.94
N ALA A 234 -2.14 23.06 -21.10
CA ALA A 234 -3.16 24.10 -21.20
C ALA A 234 -4.51 23.65 -20.58
N ALA A 235 -4.94 22.42 -20.88
CA ALA A 235 -6.13 21.83 -20.28
C ALA A 235 -5.99 21.65 -18.77
N LEU A 236 -4.83 21.16 -18.30
CA LEU A 236 -4.50 21.03 -16.88
C LEU A 236 -4.60 22.38 -16.18
N ARG A 237 -3.98 23.43 -16.73
CA ARG A 237 -4.02 24.78 -16.16
C ARG A 237 -5.43 25.34 -16.11
N ARG A 238 -6.23 25.13 -17.16
CA ARG A 238 -7.64 25.53 -17.17
C ARG A 238 -8.44 24.84 -16.07
N HIS A 239 -8.25 23.53 -15.90
CA HIS A 239 -8.90 22.78 -14.83
C HIS A 239 -8.41 23.19 -13.44
N GLU A 240 -7.12 23.46 -13.24
CA GLU A 240 -6.58 23.95 -11.96
C GLU A 240 -7.14 25.32 -11.57
N THR A 241 -7.28 26.24 -12.53
CA THR A 241 -7.90 27.55 -12.28
C THR A 241 -9.36 27.40 -11.89
N ALA A 242 -10.14 26.62 -12.65
CA ALA A 242 -11.55 26.38 -12.34
C ALA A 242 -11.74 25.68 -10.98
N ASP A 243 -10.89 24.70 -10.66
CA ASP A 243 -10.92 24.01 -9.37
C ASP A 243 -10.64 24.99 -8.22
N LYS A 244 -9.70 25.93 -8.42
CA LYS A 244 -9.34 26.93 -7.40
C LYS A 244 -10.46 27.94 -7.14
N GLU A 245 -11.17 28.39 -8.17
CA GLU A 245 -12.27 29.36 -8.06
C GLU A 245 -13.45 28.81 -7.25
N GLY A 246 -13.74 27.52 -7.38
CA GLY A 246 -14.80 26.84 -6.63
C GLY A 246 -14.34 26.11 -5.36
N TRP A 247 -13.07 26.25 -4.97
CA TRP A 247 -12.52 25.50 -3.85
C TRP A 247 -12.92 26.12 -2.51
N VAL A 248 -13.49 25.29 -1.64
CA VAL A 248 -13.75 25.61 -0.24
C VAL A 248 -12.87 24.73 0.61
N GLU A 249 -12.17 25.34 1.56
CA GLU A 249 -11.32 24.61 2.50
C GLU A 249 -12.15 23.63 3.33
N ALA A 250 -11.63 22.41 3.50
CA ALA A 250 -12.31 21.41 4.30
C ALA A 250 -12.32 21.85 5.77
N THR A 251 -13.52 21.95 6.33
CA THR A 251 -13.68 22.13 7.77
C THR A 251 -13.10 20.93 8.51
N PRO A 252 -12.63 21.12 9.76
CA PRO A 252 -12.27 20.01 10.62
C PRO A 252 -13.42 18.97 10.70
N PRO A 253 -13.09 17.67 10.75
CA PRO A 253 -14.09 16.62 10.92
C PRO A 253 -14.84 16.77 12.25
N THR A 254 -16.03 16.17 12.34
CA THR A 254 -16.79 16.14 13.60
C THR A 254 -16.04 15.31 14.65
N LEU A 255 -16.25 15.64 15.93
CA LEU A 255 -15.65 14.89 17.04
C LEU A 255 -16.09 13.42 17.05
N GLU A 256 -17.32 13.13 16.64
CA GLU A 256 -17.85 11.77 16.50
C GLU A 256 -17.07 10.97 15.47
N HIS A 257 -16.91 11.51 14.25
CA HIS A 257 -16.11 10.89 13.19
C HIS A 257 -14.65 10.65 13.62
N LEU A 258 -14.07 11.61 14.34
CA LEU A 258 -12.71 11.45 14.88
C LEU A 258 -12.63 10.36 15.93
N ARG A 259 -13.65 10.16 16.77
CA ARG A 259 -13.69 9.07 17.74
C ARG A 259 -13.77 7.72 17.03
N GLU A 260 -14.70 7.57 16.08
CA GLU A 260 -14.85 6.34 15.29
C GLU A 260 -13.55 5.92 14.59
N LEU A 261 -12.76 6.88 14.07
CA LEU A 261 -11.46 6.58 13.49
C LEU A 261 -10.42 6.20 14.55
N ARG A 262 -10.33 6.98 15.64
CA ARG A 262 -9.31 6.80 16.68
C ARG A 262 -9.51 5.56 17.54
N ASP A 263 -10.73 5.05 17.64
CA ASP A 263 -11.01 3.81 18.36
C ASP A 263 -10.27 2.61 17.75
N TRP A 264 -9.84 2.71 16.50
CA TRP A 264 -9.12 1.65 15.77
C TRP A 264 -7.70 2.03 15.31
N GLU A 265 -7.23 3.24 15.62
CA GLU A 265 -5.90 3.74 15.23
C GLU A 265 -4.93 3.75 16.41
N ASP A 266 -3.63 3.69 16.12
CA ASP A 266 -2.55 3.98 17.07
C ASP A 266 -2.46 3.03 18.30
N HIS A 267 -3.04 1.83 18.22
CA HIS A 267 -3.01 0.83 19.32
C HIS A 267 -1.80 -0.10 19.30
N LYS A 268 -1.14 -0.24 18.15
CA LYS A 268 0.02 -1.11 17.92
C LYS A 268 1.11 -0.35 17.16
N VAL A 269 2.28 -0.95 16.96
CA VAL A 269 3.37 -0.32 16.18
C VAL A 269 2.93 -0.01 14.75
N GLN A 270 2.14 -0.92 14.17
CA GLN A 270 1.54 -0.74 12.86
C GLN A 270 0.14 -0.14 12.98
N ASN A 271 -0.24 0.61 11.95
CA ASN A 271 -1.54 1.22 11.79
C ASN A 271 -2.05 1.04 10.34
N GLN A 272 -3.32 1.39 10.13
CA GLN A 272 -4.00 1.28 8.86
C GLN A 272 -4.72 2.58 8.51
N MET A 273 -4.91 2.81 7.22
CA MET A 273 -5.82 3.84 6.75
C MET A 273 -6.62 3.31 5.57
N THR A 274 -7.93 3.58 5.60
CA THR A 274 -8.82 3.44 4.45
C THR A 274 -9.36 4.80 4.06
N HIS A 275 -9.12 5.21 2.83
CA HIS A 275 -9.53 6.51 2.32
C HIS A 275 -10.32 6.36 1.02
N VAL A 276 -11.48 6.99 0.95
CA VAL A 276 -12.35 6.90 -0.23
C VAL A 276 -12.84 8.28 -0.62
N VAL A 277 -12.60 8.65 -1.87
CA VAL A 277 -12.99 9.98 -2.37
C VAL A 277 -13.49 9.92 -3.80
N ALA A 278 -14.42 10.79 -4.16
CA ALA A 278 -14.88 10.96 -5.53
C ALA A 278 -13.76 11.52 -6.43
N VAL A 279 -13.63 10.96 -7.62
CA VAL A 279 -12.79 11.48 -8.70
C VAL A 279 -13.53 12.64 -9.36
N LYS A 280 -12.82 13.74 -9.64
CA LYS A 280 -13.39 14.89 -10.35
C LYS A 280 -13.97 14.44 -11.71
N PRO A 281 -15.12 15.00 -12.13
CA PRO A 281 -15.80 14.55 -13.34
C PRO A 281 -14.99 14.86 -14.61
N GLY A 282 -15.29 14.12 -15.68
CA GLY A 282 -14.73 14.33 -17.02
C GLY A 282 -13.63 13.34 -17.41
N LEU A 283 -13.48 13.13 -18.71
CA LEU A 283 -12.52 12.18 -19.28
C LEU A 283 -11.07 12.60 -18.98
N PHE A 284 -10.78 13.90 -19.01
CA PHE A 284 -9.45 14.43 -18.71
C PHE A 284 -8.94 13.96 -17.35
N ARG A 285 -9.72 14.13 -16.28
CA ARG A 285 -9.34 13.74 -14.91
C ARG A 285 -9.16 12.22 -14.77
N ARG A 286 -10.03 11.43 -15.42
CA ARG A 286 -9.90 9.97 -15.41
C ARG A 286 -8.63 9.49 -16.12
N LEU A 287 -8.34 10.03 -17.31
CA LEU A 287 -7.13 9.67 -18.05
C LEU A 287 -5.87 10.12 -17.32
N THR A 288 -5.86 11.34 -16.78
CA THR A 288 -4.74 11.87 -15.98
C THR A 288 -4.50 11.00 -14.76
N LEU A 289 -5.53 10.70 -13.96
CA LEU A 289 -5.40 9.84 -12.79
C LEU A 289 -4.92 8.43 -13.17
N GLY A 290 -5.47 7.83 -14.22
CA GLY A 290 -5.02 6.53 -14.72
C GLY A 290 -3.54 6.53 -15.12
N GLY A 291 -3.10 7.58 -15.83
CA GLY A 291 -1.69 7.77 -16.21
C GLY A 291 -0.77 7.95 -15.00
N VAL A 292 -1.17 8.78 -14.03
CA VAL A 292 -0.41 8.98 -12.78
C VAL A 292 -0.30 7.68 -11.99
N LEU A 293 -1.40 6.94 -11.82
CA LEU A 293 -1.38 5.64 -11.12
C LEU A 293 -0.49 4.63 -11.85
N GLY A 294 -0.53 4.59 -13.18
CA GLY A 294 0.37 3.78 -13.99
C GLY A 294 1.85 4.13 -13.75
N ALA A 295 2.17 5.43 -13.70
CA ALA A 295 3.53 5.91 -13.39
C ALA A 295 3.95 5.53 -11.97
N VAL A 296 3.11 5.75 -10.96
CA VAL A 296 3.37 5.36 -9.56
C VAL A 296 3.59 3.85 -9.45
N ASN A 297 2.77 3.04 -10.13
CA ASN A 297 2.93 1.58 -10.15
C ASN A 297 4.27 1.16 -10.77
N PHE A 298 4.68 1.81 -11.87
CA PHE A 298 5.97 1.56 -12.49
C PHE A 298 7.14 1.93 -11.56
N LEU A 299 7.09 3.12 -10.93
CA LEU A 299 8.12 3.59 -10.00
C LEU A 299 8.19 2.70 -8.75
N ALA A 300 7.04 2.32 -8.18
CA ALA A 300 6.93 1.40 -7.05
C ALA A 300 7.58 0.03 -7.34
N ARG A 301 7.43 -0.49 -8.56
CA ARG A 301 8.02 -1.78 -8.95
C ARG A 301 9.51 -1.69 -9.28
N SER A 302 9.96 -0.54 -9.79
CA SER A 302 11.28 -0.42 -10.41
C SER A 302 12.30 0.29 -9.53
N LEU A 303 11.92 1.40 -8.88
CA LEU A 303 12.82 2.24 -8.09
C LEU A 303 12.57 2.10 -6.58
N TRP A 304 11.31 2.02 -6.17
CA TRP A 304 10.89 2.00 -4.76
C TRP A 304 10.54 0.59 -4.29
N ASN A 305 11.46 -0.34 -4.52
CA ASN A 305 11.29 -1.77 -4.19
C ASN A 305 12.16 -2.23 -3.01
N ARG A 306 12.71 -1.29 -2.25
CA ARG A 306 13.55 -1.54 -1.07
C ARG A 306 12.93 -0.95 0.19
N GLY A 307 11.69 -1.32 0.49
CA GLY A 307 11.07 -0.97 1.75
C GLY A 307 10.68 0.51 1.94
N GLU A 308 10.78 1.33 0.90
CA GLU A 308 10.32 2.71 0.94
C GLU A 308 9.43 3.03 -0.26
N LEU A 309 8.53 3.99 -0.11
CA LEU A 309 7.75 4.58 -1.20
C LEU A 309 8.02 6.08 -1.24
N GLY A 310 8.70 6.56 -2.28
CA GLY A 310 9.01 7.99 -2.40
C GLY A 310 9.85 8.53 -1.24
N GLY A 311 10.75 7.71 -0.68
CA GLY A 311 11.60 8.08 0.46
C GLY A 311 10.97 7.89 1.84
N ILE A 312 9.75 7.33 1.92
CA ILE A 312 9.04 7.04 3.17
C ILE A 312 9.27 5.57 3.55
N PRO A 313 10.03 5.26 4.61
CA PRO A 313 10.40 3.89 4.99
C PRO A 313 9.44 3.26 6.02
N THR A 314 8.21 3.79 6.14
CA THR A 314 7.22 3.38 7.15
C THR A 314 6.01 2.66 6.56
N ILE A 315 5.99 2.41 5.24
CA ILE A 315 4.81 1.89 4.54
C ILE A 315 5.01 0.42 4.20
N HIS A 316 4.25 -0.49 4.81
CA HIS A 316 4.31 -1.93 4.49
C HIS A 316 3.70 -2.22 3.13
N PHE A 317 2.45 -1.78 2.96
CA PHE A 317 1.66 -1.99 1.76
C PHE A 317 0.78 -0.77 1.51
N ALA A 318 0.71 -0.35 0.25
CA ALA A 318 -0.22 0.70 -0.17
C ALA A 318 -0.86 0.31 -1.51
N ARG A 319 -2.14 0.59 -1.67
CA ARG A 319 -2.90 0.19 -2.85
C ARG A 319 -3.93 1.25 -3.24
N TRP A 320 -3.90 1.64 -4.51
CA TRP A 320 -4.85 2.58 -5.12
C TRP A 320 -5.74 1.82 -6.09
N MET A 321 -7.05 1.95 -5.94
CA MET A 321 -8.03 1.26 -6.76
C MET A 321 -9.09 2.24 -7.24
N LEU A 322 -9.41 2.15 -8.52
CA LEU A 322 -10.52 2.89 -9.12
C LEU A 322 -11.77 2.03 -9.02
N ILE A 323 -12.75 2.48 -8.24
CA ILE A 323 -14.02 1.79 -8.02
C ILE A 323 -15.15 2.53 -8.75
N ASP A 324 -16.32 1.88 -8.87
CA ASP A 324 -17.52 2.46 -9.49
C ASP A 324 -17.29 2.99 -10.92
N GLY A 325 -16.55 2.22 -11.72
CA GLY A 325 -16.19 2.62 -13.10
C GLY A 325 -15.22 3.80 -13.16
N GLY A 326 -14.37 3.97 -12.14
CA GLY A 326 -13.39 5.05 -12.04
C GLY A 326 -13.97 6.39 -11.59
N LYS A 327 -15.14 6.36 -10.93
CA LYS A 327 -15.77 7.54 -10.32
C LYS A 327 -15.26 7.80 -8.91
N ARG A 328 -14.71 6.80 -8.22
CA ARG A 328 -14.14 6.93 -6.88
C ARG A 328 -12.77 6.29 -6.80
N LEU A 329 -11.91 6.88 -6.00
CA LEU A 329 -10.59 6.37 -5.66
C LEU A 329 -10.64 5.79 -4.25
N LEU A 330 -10.42 4.48 -4.15
CA LEU A 330 -10.22 3.75 -2.91
C LEU A 330 -8.72 3.58 -2.66
N PHE A 331 -8.27 3.96 -1.48
CA PHE A 331 -6.89 3.83 -1.05
C PHE A 331 -6.82 3.04 0.26
N PHE A 332 -6.00 1.99 0.25
CA PHE A 332 -5.61 1.25 1.44
C PHE A 332 -4.14 1.44 1.73
N SER A 333 -3.81 1.72 2.99
CA SER A 333 -2.44 1.74 3.48
C SER A 333 -2.32 0.96 4.78
N ASN A 334 -1.22 0.21 4.91
CA ASN A 334 -0.72 -0.36 6.17
C ASN A 334 0.67 0.24 6.41
N PHE A 335 0.88 0.87 7.55
CA PHE A 335 2.07 1.68 7.82
C PHE A 335 2.47 1.63 9.30
N ASP A 336 3.63 2.20 9.63
CA ASP A 336 4.16 2.28 10.99
C ASP A 336 3.85 3.63 11.64
N GLY A 337 3.60 3.58 12.95
CA GLY A 337 3.43 4.77 13.78
C GLY A 337 2.06 5.43 13.61
N SER A 338 1.98 6.68 14.05
CA SER A 338 0.70 7.38 14.13
C SER A 338 0.22 7.90 12.78
N TRP A 339 -1.10 8.10 12.66
CA TRP A 339 -1.70 8.76 11.49
C TRP A 339 -1.05 10.13 11.18
N GLU A 340 -0.75 10.90 12.23
CA GLU A 340 -0.17 12.24 12.13
C GLU A 340 1.26 12.21 11.56
N ASN A 341 2.08 11.28 12.05
CA ASN A 341 3.44 11.07 11.57
C ASN A 341 3.41 10.57 10.12
N TYR A 342 2.52 9.63 9.82
CA TYR A 342 2.34 9.08 8.50
C TYR A 342 2.01 10.17 7.46
N LEU A 343 1.02 11.02 7.72
CA LEU A 343 0.72 12.12 6.78
C LEU A 343 1.84 13.14 6.68
N SER A 344 2.53 13.45 7.78
CA SER A 344 3.67 14.37 7.76
C SER A 344 4.80 13.83 6.85
N ASP A 345 5.09 12.53 6.90
CA ASP A 345 6.05 11.89 6.00
C ASP A 345 5.67 12.04 4.51
N PHE A 346 4.38 11.94 4.18
CA PHE A 346 3.91 12.19 2.80
C PHE A 346 4.15 13.62 2.35
N ILE A 347 3.87 14.59 3.22
CA ILE A 347 4.02 16.00 2.90
C ILE A 347 5.50 16.35 2.71
N ASP A 348 6.37 15.81 3.55
CA ASP A 348 7.79 16.16 3.55
C ASP A 348 8.57 15.44 2.44
N ARG A 349 8.27 14.16 2.20
CA ARG A 349 9.10 13.30 1.33
C ARG A 349 8.47 12.97 -0.01
N ALA A 350 7.15 12.79 -0.07
CA ALA A 350 6.45 12.28 -1.25
C ALA A 350 5.35 13.21 -1.79
N SER A 351 5.38 14.50 -1.44
CA SER A 351 4.29 15.44 -1.73
C SER A 351 3.96 15.52 -3.22
N ALA A 352 4.95 15.47 -4.12
CA ALA A 352 4.71 15.53 -5.56
C ALA A 352 3.87 14.33 -6.06
N GLY A 353 4.19 13.11 -5.59
CA GLY A 353 3.46 11.89 -5.95
C GLY A 353 2.05 11.87 -5.37
N LEU A 354 1.93 12.26 -4.09
CA LEU A 354 0.65 12.41 -3.40
C LEU A 354 -0.23 13.45 -4.12
N THR A 355 0.27 14.67 -4.32
CA THR A 355 -0.45 15.73 -5.04
C THR A 355 -0.83 15.28 -6.46
N GLY A 356 0.05 14.57 -7.16
CA GLY A 356 -0.23 14.05 -8.50
C GLY A 356 -1.44 13.11 -8.57
N VAL A 357 -1.60 12.23 -7.58
CA VAL A 357 -2.74 11.31 -7.51
C VAL A 357 -4.00 12.06 -7.09
N TRP A 358 -3.97 12.71 -5.92
CA TRP A 358 -5.18 13.20 -5.26
C TRP A 358 -5.68 14.55 -5.77
N SER A 359 -4.89 15.32 -6.52
CA SER A 359 -5.36 16.52 -7.23
C SER A 359 -6.50 16.24 -8.22
N ASN A 360 -6.67 14.98 -8.64
CA ASN A 360 -7.76 14.54 -9.50
C ASN A 360 -9.05 14.18 -8.73
N THR A 361 -9.08 14.41 -7.42
CA THR A 361 -10.21 14.05 -6.53
C THR A 361 -10.90 15.29 -5.96
N VAL A 362 -12.18 15.14 -5.61
CA VAL A 362 -13.04 16.25 -5.15
C VAL A 362 -12.57 16.78 -3.79
N GLY A 363 -12.54 18.10 -3.65
CA GLY A 363 -12.19 18.79 -2.39
C GLY A 363 -10.69 18.85 -2.07
N PHE A 364 -9.83 18.15 -2.83
CA PHE A 364 -8.38 18.18 -2.59
C PHE A 364 -7.84 19.61 -2.75
N PRO A 365 -6.87 20.04 -1.90
CA PRO A 365 -6.37 21.41 -1.94
C PRO A 365 -5.83 21.84 -3.32
N PRO A 366 -5.94 23.12 -3.71
CA PRO A 366 -5.52 23.59 -5.03
C PRO A 366 -4.05 23.31 -5.32
N THR A 367 -3.78 22.93 -6.56
CA THR A 367 -2.46 22.52 -7.03
C THR A 367 -1.96 23.41 -8.15
N GLN A 368 -0.66 23.31 -8.42
CA GLN A 368 -0.07 23.86 -9.63
C GLN A 368 0.71 22.79 -10.39
N TYR A 369 0.48 22.72 -11.69
CA TYR A 369 1.15 21.77 -12.58
C TYR A 369 1.06 20.33 -12.08
N LEU A 370 -0.10 19.94 -11.55
CA LEU A 370 -0.43 18.60 -11.04
C LEU A 370 0.32 18.16 -9.76
N ILE A 371 1.52 18.67 -9.49
CA ILE A 371 2.42 18.13 -8.45
C ILE A 371 2.82 19.14 -7.37
N ASN A 372 2.63 20.44 -7.60
CA ASN A 372 3.03 21.49 -6.65
C ASN A 372 1.84 21.95 -5.79
N ASP A 373 2.16 22.58 -4.66
CA ASP A 373 1.23 23.00 -3.61
C ASP A 373 0.42 21.81 -3.07
N GLY A 374 -0.91 21.79 -3.29
CA GLY A 374 -1.76 20.68 -2.90
C GLY A 374 -1.57 20.26 -1.45
N SER A 375 -0.98 19.08 -1.27
CA SER A 375 -0.65 18.52 0.05
C SER A 375 0.25 19.37 0.93
N ARG A 376 1.02 20.30 0.36
CA ARG A 376 1.83 21.27 1.13
C ARG A 376 0.98 22.29 1.88
N ARG A 377 -0.32 22.40 1.58
CA ARG A 377 -1.30 23.12 2.41
C ARG A 377 -1.73 22.21 3.55
N VAL A 378 -0.85 22.08 4.55
CA VAL A 378 -0.89 21.04 5.59
C VAL A 378 -2.26 20.91 6.27
N GLU A 379 -2.79 21.99 6.82
CA GLU A 379 -4.06 21.99 7.55
C GLU A 379 -5.24 21.59 6.64
N ALA A 380 -5.37 22.25 5.49
CA ALA A 380 -6.41 21.93 4.50
C ALA A 380 -6.35 20.47 4.05
N PHE A 381 -5.14 19.96 3.82
CA PHE A 381 -4.89 18.58 3.41
C PHE A 381 -5.23 17.58 4.52
N LYS A 382 -4.83 17.83 5.76
CA LYS A 382 -5.15 16.97 6.91
C LYS A 382 -6.65 16.91 7.18
N ASN A 383 -7.33 18.05 7.18
CA ASN A 383 -8.79 18.13 7.34
C ASN A 383 -9.51 17.38 6.23
N TRP A 384 -9.11 17.61 4.97
CA TRP A 384 -9.66 16.91 3.81
C TRP A 384 -9.42 15.39 3.90
N THR A 385 -8.23 14.96 4.33
CA THR A 385 -7.90 13.54 4.47
C THR A 385 -8.76 12.88 5.54
N ARG A 386 -8.88 13.49 6.74
CA ARG A 386 -9.75 12.96 7.79
C ARG A 386 -11.21 12.87 7.36
N LYS A 387 -11.72 13.85 6.61
CA LYS A 387 -13.10 13.87 6.12
C LYS A 387 -13.41 12.74 5.13
N ASN A 388 -12.43 12.32 4.33
CA ASN A 388 -12.58 11.26 3.33
C ASN A 388 -12.01 9.90 3.80
N GLN A 389 -11.45 9.86 5.01
CA GLN A 389 -11.08 8.63 5.68
C GLN A 389 -12.33 7.99 6.28
N ILE A 390 -12.44 6.67 6.14
CA ILE A 390 -13.53 5.89 6.71
C ILE A 390 -12.98 4.86 7.70
N GLU A 391 -13.82 4.49 8.66
CA GLU A 391 -13.53 3.43 9.63
C GLU A 391 -13.21 2.11 8.92
N THR A 392 -12.19 1.41 9.41
CA THR A 392 -11.89 0.02 9.01
C THR A 392 -12.37 -0.89 10.12
N GLN A 393 -13.51 -1.56 9.91
CA GLN A 393 -14.17 -2.33 10.97
C GLN A 393 -13.39 -3.59 11.40
N VAL A 394 -12.67 -4.22 10.48
CA VAL A 394 -11.77 -5.35 10.78
C VAL A 394 -10.41 -5.05 10.19
N TRP A 395 -9.35 -5.16 10.98
CA TRP A 395 -7.98 -5.09 10.49
C TRP A 395 -7.07 -6.10 11.20
N TYR A 396 -6.38 -6.91 10.39
CA TYR A 396 -5.43 -7.91 10.86
C TYR A 396 -4.03 -7.58 10.33
N SER A 397 -3.03 -7.81 11.18
CA SER A 397 -1.61 -7.87 10.83
C SER A 397 -1.00 -9.14 11.41
N ALA A 398 -0.21 -9.86 10.62
CA ALA A 398 0.47 -11.08 11.07
C ALA A 398 1.72 -10.81 11.94
N TYR A 399 2.15 -9.54 12.04
CA TYR A 399 3.33 -9.11 12.78
C TYR A 399 3.14 -7.66 13.28
N PRO A 400 2.13 -7.41 14.13
CA PRO A 400 1.64 -6.06 14.44
C PRO A 400 2.66 -5.16 15.15
N ASP A 401 3.65 -5.76 15.81
CA ASP A 401 4.64 -5.06 16.63
C ASP A 401 5.98 -4.82 15.90
N VAL A 402 6.04 -5.15 14.60
CA VAL A 402 7.29 -5.07 13.83
C VAL A 402 7.17 -4.00 12.75
N SER A 403 7.98 -2.94 12.85
CA SER A 403 8.04 -1.90 11.83
C SER A 403 8.71 -2.38 10.53
N VAL A 404 8.45 -1.69 9.41
CA VAL A 404 9.14 -1.92 8.13
C VAL A 404 10.65 -1.81 8.33
N VAL A 405 11.12 -0.79 9.06
CA VAL A 405 12.55 -0.60 9.35
C VAL A 405 13.10 -1.82 10.09
N ASN A 406 12.40 -2.32 11.11
CA ASN A 406 12.82 -3.50 11.85
C ASN A 406 12.86 -4.76 10.97
N LEU A 407 11.92 -4.92 10.04
CA LEU A 407 11.92 -5.99 9.05
C LEU A 407 13.13 -5.88 8.13
N LEU A 408 13.40 -4.70 7.57
CA LEU A 408 14.53 -4.49 6.66
C LEU A 408 15.87 -4.72 7.37
N ASP A 409 15.99 -4.29 8.63
CA ASP A 409 17.18 -4.51 9.44
C ASP A 409 17.37 -6.00 9.74
N ALA A 410 16.30 -6.72 10.11
CA ALA A 410 16.34 -8.18 10.31
C ALA A 410 16.77 -8.93 9.04
N LEU A 411 16.24 -8.51 7.88
CA LEU A 411 16.61 -9.04 6.58
C LEU A 411 18.06 -8.70 6.19
N ALA A 412 18.57 -7.55 6.63
CA ALA A 412 19.96 -7.15 6.40
C ALA A 412 20.93 -7.94 7.27
N LEU A 413 20.58 -8.22 8.53
CA LEU A 413 21.37 -9.02 9.47
C LEU A 413 21.42 -10.50 9.09
N SER A 414 20.37 -11.00 8.43
CA SER A 414 20.36 -12.35 7.86
C SER A 414 21.31 -12.50 6.66
N ARG A 415 22.03 -11.44 6.27
CA ARG A 415 23.06 -11.50 5.22
C ARG A 415 24.41 -11.85 5.84
N PRO A 416 25.13 -12.87 5.30
CA PRO A 416 26.47 -13.14 5.78
C PRO A 416 27.38 -11.93 5.54
N PRO A 417 28.17 -11.50 6.53
CA PRO A 417 29.12 -10.42 6.35
C PRO A 417 30.22 -10.83 5.37
N ALA A 418 30.81 -9.84 4.69
CA ALA A 418 31.95 -10.09 3.83
C ALA A 418 33.10 -10.71 4.65
N PRO A 419 33.74 -11.78 4.18
CA PRO A 419 34.87 -12.39 4.89
C PRO A 419 35.93 -11.34 5.24
N GLY A 420 36.40 -11.32 6.49
CA GLY A 420 37.41 -10.38 6.97
C GLY A 420 36.87 -9.10 7.61
N THR A 421 35.55 -8.90 7.67
CA THR A 421 34.92 -7.73 8.33
C THR A 421 34.41 -8.02 9.75
N GLU A 422 34.62 -9.23 10.25
CA GLU A 422 34.02 -9.77 11.49
C GLU A 422 34.35 -8.92 12.71
N ARG A 423 35.63 -8.56 12.89
CA ARG A 423 36.09 -7.77 14.04
C ARG A 423 35.56 -6.33 14.02
N ALA A 424 35.44 -5.73 12.83
CA ALA A 424 34.91 -4.39 12.66
C ALA A 424 33.39 -4.33 12.89
N LEU A 425 32.67 -5.40 12.50
CA LEU A 425 31.24 -5.53 12.75
C LEU A 425 30.94 -5.74 14.23
N LEU A 426 31.64 -6.67 14.90
CA LEU A 426 31.53 -6.84 16.36
C LEU A 426 31.99 -5.61 17.14
N GLY A 427 32.90 -4.80 16.58
CA GLY A 427 33.32 -3.55 17.19
C GLY A 427 32.20 -2.50 17.28
N LYS A 428 31.22 -2.55 16.37
CA LYS A 428 30.09 -1.62 16.26
C LYS A 428 28.82 -2.09 17.00
N LEU A 429 28.71 -3.37 17.32
CA LEU A 429 27.61 -4.01 18.08
C LEU A 429 27.90 -3.94 19.59
#